data_AF-A0A2P2IDH3-F1
#
_entry.id   AF-A0A2P2IDH3-F1
#
_cell.length_a   1.000
_cell.length_b   1.000
_cell.length_c   1.000
_cell.angle_alpha   90.00
_cell.angle_beta   90.00
_cell.angle_gamma   90.00
#
_symmetry.space_group_name_H-M   'P 1'
#
loop_
_entity.id
_entity.type
_entity.pdbx_description
1 polymer ?
#
loop_
_entity_poly.entity_id
_entity_poly.type
_entity_poly.pdbx_seq_one_letter_code
_entity_poly.pdbx_strand_id
1 'polypeptide(L)'
;LAGAFSSWYWAFDKSKDLPLLPVTYSLGRTLRYHIGTIAFGSLIIAIVRMIRLLFEYIDQKVREKTDSRIVRCIMCCFRCCLWCLEKFLKFINRNAYVYCAIYGKNFCTSAKNSFSLLMRNMARVMVLDKVTDFLLFIGKMVVTGLISILAFMAFSGEIPGLREQLPHTNYYLTPVILITIVTYFISSAFFSVYEIGVDTLFLCFLEDCERNDGSEQKPYFMSKDLMKILQKENKFKEG
;
A
#
# COMPACT_ATOMS: atom_id res chain seq x y z
N LEU A 1 2.80 -10.02 -3.88
CA LEU A 1 3.77 -8.97 -3.50
C LEU A 1 4.30 -9.18 -2.10
N ALA A 2 3.47 -9.10 -1.06
CA ALA A 2 3.92 -9.30 0.33
C ALA A 2 4.72 -10.61 0.52
N GLY A 3 4.25 -11.73 -0.03
CA GLY A 3 4.99 -13.00 0.04
C GLY A 3 6.38 -12.97 -0.61
N ALA A 4 6.57 -12.18 -1.67
CA ALA A 4 7.87 -12.07 -2.33
C ALA A 4 8.83 -11.19 -1.51
N PHE A 5 8.35 -10.05 -1.01
CA PHE A 5 9.15 -9.15 -0.17
C PHE A 5 9.50 -9.80 1.17
N SER A 6 8.59 -10.55 1.79
CA SER A 6 8.88 -11.26 3.03
C SER A 6 9.87 -12.41 2.80
N SER A 7 9.70 -13.20 1.74
CA SER A 7 10.69 -14.23 1.38
C SER A 7 12.08 -13.63 1.14
N TRP A 8 12.16 -12.42 0.56
CA TRP A 8 13.44 -11.72 0.39
C TRP A 8 14.02 -11.21 1.72
N TYR A 9 13.18 -10.68 2.60
CA TYR A 9 13.61 -10.16 3.89
C TYR A 9 14.19 -11.28 4.78
N TRP A 10 13.53 -12.43 4.82
CA TRP A 10 13.90 -13.56 5.68
C TRP A 10 14.93 -14.52 5.05
N ALA A 11 15.47 -14.18 3.88
CA ALA A 11 16.52 -14.96 3.22
C ALA A 11 17.91 -14.46 3.68
N PHE A 12 18.75 -15.36 4.21
CA PHE A 12 20.15 -15.05 4.52
C PHE A 12 20.98 -14.98 3.23
N ASP A 13 20.87 -16.01 2.39
CA ASP A 13 21.52 -16.06 1.08
C ASP A 13 20.49 -15.82 -0.02
N LYS A 14 20.40 -14.57 -0.48
CA LYS A 14 19.45 -14.15 -1.53
C LYS A 14 19.63 -14.89 -2.85
N SER A 15 20.80 -15.48 -3.11
CA SER A 15 21.05 -16.22 -4.34
C SER A 15 20.54 -17.67 -4.29
N LYS A 16 20.45 -18.25 -3.08
CA LYS A 16 20.08 -19.66 -2.87
C LYS A 16 18.68 -19.84 -2.27
N ASP A 17 18.29 -18.96 -1.37
CA ASP A 17 17.06 -19.09 -0.58
C ASP A 17 15.82 -18.55 -1.31
N LEU A 18 16.03 -17.80 -2.41
CA LEU A 18 14.95 -17.21 -3.19
C LEU A 18 14.65 -18.01 -4.46
N PRO A 19 13.38 -18.33 -4.75
CA PRO A 19 13.00 -18.90 -6.03
C PRO A 19 13.25 -17.87 -7.15
N LEU A 20 13.57 -18.36 -8.36
CA LEU A 20 13.85 -17.51 -9.54
C LEU A 20 12.72 -16.50 -9.84
N LEU A 21 11.47 -16.88 -9.58
CA LEU A 21 10.29 -16.05 -9.78
C LEU A 21 9.47 -15.95 -8.48
N PRO A 22 9.90 -15.11 -7.52
CA PRO A 22 9.28 -15.05 -6.19
C PRO A 22 7.83 -14.53 -6.24
N VAL A 23 7.51 -13.68 -7.21
CA VAL A 23 6.16 -13.15 -7.41
C VAL A 23 5.20 -14.24 -7.90
N THR A 24 5.60 -15.03 -8.91
CA THR A 24 4.73 -16.10 -9.45
C THR A 24 4.56 -17.23 -8.45
N TYR A 25 5.62 -17.59 -7.72
CA TYR A 25 5.54 -18.57 -6.65
C TYR A 25 4.60 -18.11 -5.52
N SER A 26 4.72 -16.84 -5.09
CA SER A 26 3.81 -16.25 -4.11
C SER A 26 2.37 -16.22 -4.62
N LEU A 27 2.15 -15.89 -5.90
CA LEU A 27 0.83 -15.91 -6.52
C LEU A 27 0.22 -17.31 -6.49
N GLY A 28 0.99 -18.35 -6.86
CA GLY A 28 0.56 -19.73 -6.81
C GLY A 28 0.16 -20.17 -5.39
N ARG A 29 0.97 -19.82 -4.38
CA ARG A 29 0.63 -20.05 -2.96
C ARG A 29 -0.66 -19.35 -2.55
N THR A 30 -0.83 -18.09 -2.96
CA THR A 30 -2.03 -17.31 -2.67
C THR A 30 -3.28 -17.95 -3.28
N LEU A 31 -3.23 -18.33 -4.56
CA LEU A 31 -4.34 -18.96 -5.26
C LEU A 31 -4.67 -20.35 -4.71
N ARG A 32 -3.67 -21.13 -4.33
CA ARG A 32 -3.90 -22.49 -3.82
C ARG A 32 -4.39 -22.53 -2.37
N TYR A 33 -3.89 -21.65 -1.51
CA TYR A 33 -4.07 -21.78 -0.06
C TYR A 33 -4.79 -20.60 0.61
N HIS A 34 -4.83 -19.42 -0.01
CA HIS A 34 -5.28 -18.18 0.66
C HIS A 34 -6.48 -17.49 0.01
N ILE A 35 -7.13 -18.07 -1.00
CA ILE A 35 -8.34 -17.49 -1.62
C ILE A 35 -9.42 -17.21 -0.57
N GLY A 36 -9.69 -18.16 0.34
CA GLY A 36 -10.71 -17.97 1.38
C GLY A 36 -10.38 -16.81 2.33
N THR A 37 -9.10 -16.61 2.66
CA THR A 37 -8.64 -15.50 3.51
C THR A 37 -8.84 -14.15 2.80
N ILE A 38 -8.52 -14.09 1.51
CA ILE A 38 -8.73 -12.89 0.69
C ILE A 38 -10.22 -12.59 0.55
N ALA A 39 -11.04 -13.61 0.24
CA ALA A 39 -12.49 -13.47 0.10
C ALA A 39 -13.12 -12.97 1.41
N PHE A 40 -12.75 -13.55 2.56
CA PHE A 40 -13.29 -13.16 3.87
C PHE A 40 -12.94 -11.70 4.22
N GLY A 41 -11.68 -11.29 4.09
CA GLY A 41 -11.29 -9.90 4.36
C GLY A 41 -11.93 -8.90 3.38
N SER A 42 -12.09 -9.30 2.11
CA SER A 42 -12.79 -8.49 1.10
C SER A 42 -14.29 -8.35 1.41
N LEU A 43 -14.93 -9.42 1.89
CA LEU A 43 -16.33 -9.43 2.29
C LEU A 43 -16.59 -8.48 3.46
N ILE A 44 -15.72 -8.48 4.48
CA ILE A 44 -15.83 -7.55 5.63
C ILE A 44 -15.84 -6.10 5.15
N ILE A 45 -14.89 -5.72 4.29
CA ILE A 45 -14.82 -4.37 3.73
C ILE A 45 -16.05 -4.07 2.87
N ALA A 46 -16.51 -5.03 2.06
CA ALA A 46 -17.68 -4.86 1.21
C ALA A 46 -18.96 -4.61 2.02
N ILE A 47 -19.17 -5.34 3.12
CA ILE A 47 -20.32 -5.15 4.02
C ILE A 47 -20.31 -3.73 4.61
N VAL A 48 -19.18 -3.27 5.13
CA VAL A 48 -19.09 -1.92 5.71
C VAL A 48 -19.26 -0.83 4.65
N ARG A 49 -18.71 -1.04 3.45
CA ARG A 49 -18.96 -0.15 2.30
C ARG A 49 -20.44 -0.09 1.93
N MET A 50 -21.11 -1.24 1.89
CA MET A 50 -22.54 -1.31 1.59
C MET A 50 -23.36 -0.56 2.64
N ILE A 51 -23.08 -0.76 3.93
CA ILE A 51 -23.72 0.00 5.01
C ILE A 51 -23.49 1.51 4.84
N ARG A 52 -22.25 1.93 4.52
CA ARG A 52 -21.93 3.34 4.29
C ARG A 52 -22.71 3.94 3.12
N LEU A 53 -22.81 3.22 2.00
CA LEU A 53 -23.59 3.65 0.84
C LEU A 53 -25.09 3.76 1.15
N LEU A 54 -25.63 2.81 1.92
CA LEU A 54 -27.02 2.85 2.37
C LEU A 54 -27.27 4.08 3.27
N PHE A 55 -26.38 4.38 4.21
CA PHE A 55 -26.49 5.58 5.05
C PHE A 55 -26.38 6.87 4.23
N GLU A 56 -25.51 6.92 3.23
CA GLU A 56 -25.37 8.08 2.34
C GLU A 56 -26.63 8.29 1.48
N TYR A 57 -27.25 7.20 1.02
CA TYR A 57 -28.56 7.25 0.34
C TYR A 57 -29.68 7.76 1.26
N ILE A 58 -29.73 7.27 2.51
CA ILE A 58 -30.72 7.74 3.50
C ILE A 58 -30.49 9.23 3.82
N ASP A 59 -29.24 9.66 4.00
CA ASP A 59 -28.91 11.07 4.23
C ASP A 59 -29.39 11.97 3.09
N GLN A 60 -29.22 11.55 1.83
CA GLN A 60 -29.77 12.26 0.67
C GLN A 60 -31.29 12.39 0.75
N LYS A 61 -32.01 11.30 1.03
CA LYS A 61 -33.48 11.30 1.11
C LYS A 61 -34.03 12.09 2.31
N VAL A 62 -33.32 12.09 3.43
CA VAL A 62 -33.71 12.85 4.62
C VAL A 62 -33.51 14.35 4.40
N ARG A 63 -32.43 14.75 3.71
CA ARG A 63 -32.18 16.16 3.34
C ARG A 63 -33.23 16.72 2.38
N GLU A 64 -33.80 15.88 1.51
CA GLU A 64 -34.92 16.28 0.64
C GLU A 64 -36.21 16.58 1.44
N LYS A 65 -36.42 15.94 2.59
CA LYS A 65 -37.69 16.00 3.34
C LYS A 65 -37.65 16.84 4.62
N THR A 66 -36.49 17.07 5.22
CA THR A 66 -36.39 17.72 6.54
C THR A 66 -35.11 18.53 6.67
N ASP A 67 -35.25 19.82 7.01
CA ASP A 67 -34.14 20.75 7.22
C ASP A 67 -33.80 20.97 8.71
N SER A 68 -33.79 19.89 9.51
CA SER A 68 -33.46 19.99 10.94
C SER A 68 -31.95 19.95 11.16
N ARG A 69 -31.43 20.94 11.90
CA ARG A 69 -30.00 21.00 12.30
C ARG A 69 -29.58 19.76 13.11
N ILE A 70 -30.47 19.20 13.93
CA ILE A 70 -30.20 18.01 14.75
C ILE A 70 -29.99 16.79 13.85
N VAL A 71 -30.86 16.60 12.86
CA VAL A 71 -30.78 15.48 11.91
C VAL A 71 -29.50 15.56 11.08
N ARG A 72 -29.13 16.77 10.61
CA ARG A 72 -27.85 16.99 9.91
C ARG A 72 -26.63 16.67 10.78
N CYS A 73 -26.66 17.02 12.06
CA CYS A 73 -25.58 16.71 13.00
C CYS A 73 -25.41 15.20 13.20
N ILE A 74 -26.52 14.49 13.44
CA ILE A 74 -26.52 13.03 13.62
C ILE A 74 -26.00 12.33 12.36
N MET A 75 -26.49 12.70 11.16
CA MET A 75 -26.02 12.11 9.90
C MET A 75 -24.54 12.38 9.64
N CYS A 76 -24.04 13.57 9.99
CA CYS A 76 -22.62 13.90 9.91
C CYS A 76 -21.78 12.97 10.81
N CYS A 77 -22.22 12.75 12.05
CA CYS A 77 -21.55 11.84 12.99
C CYS A 77 -21.49 10.40 12.45
N PHE A 78 -22.61 9.85 11.96
CA PHE A 78 -22.64 8.51 11.36
C PHE A 78 -21.74 8.39 10.13
N ARG A 79 -21.74 9.41 9.25
CA ARG A 79 -20.88 9.43 8.06
C ARG A 79 -19.40 9.41 8.44
N CYS A 80 -19.02 10.21 9.45
CA CYS A 80 -17.66 10.22 9.99
C CYS A 80 -17.28 8.87 10.60
N CYS A 81 -18.12 8.32 11.48
CA CYS A 81 -17.87 7.02 12.13
C CYS A 81 -17.72 5.88 11.12
N LEU A 82 -18.57 5.80 10.10
CA LEU A 82 -18.50 4.78 9.05
C LEU A 82 -17.29 4.97 8.15
N TRP A 83 -16.90 6.22 7.85
CA TRP A 83 -15.68 6.51 7.10
C TRP A 83 -14.43 6.08 7.89
N CYS A 84 -14.37 6.41 9.18
CA CYS A 84 -13.30 5.98 10.08
C CYS A 84 -13.24 4.44 10.19
N LEU A 85 -14.38 3.78 10.36
CA LEU A 85 -14.46 2.33 10.43
C LEU A 85 -13.98 1.68 9.12
N GLU A 86 -14.40 2.18 7.96
CA GLU A 86 -13.93 1.66 6.67
C GLU A 86 -12.41 1.82 6.52
N LYS A 87 -11.87 2.99 6.89
CA LYS A 87 -10.43 3.24 6.86
C LYS A 87 -9.66 2.32 7.80
N PHE A 88 -10.16 2.14 9.02
CA PHE A 88 -9.57 1.25 10.01
C PHE A 88 -9.59 -0.22 9.57
N LEU A 89 -10.71 -0.69 9.02
CA LEU A 89 -10.82 -2.05 8.51
C LEU A 89 -9.91 -2.29 7.30
N LYS A 90 -9.76 -1.31 6.40
CA LYS A 90 -8.76 -1.39 5.31
C LYS A 90 -7.34 -1.53 5.86
N PHE A 91 -6.99 -0.75 6.89
CA PHE A 91 -5.69 -0.83 7.54
C PHE A 91 -5.45 -2.21 8.15
N ILE A 92 -6.40 -2.75 8.92
CA ILE A 92 -6.29 -4.10 9.49
C ILE A 92 -6.16 -5.14 8.37
N ASN A 93 -7.02 -5.08 7.36
CA ASN A 93 -7.07 -6.07 6.29
C ASN A 93 -5.75 -6.13 5.51
N ARG A 94 -5.17 -4.96 5.20
CA ARG A 94 -3.87 -4.84 4.55
C ARG A 94 -2.77 -5.53 5.35
N ASN A 95 -2.65 -5.20 6.63
CA ASN A 95 -1.62 -5.75 7.51
C ASN A 95 -1.85 -7.24 7.83
N ALA A 96 -3.11 -7.68 7.93
CA ALA A 96 -3.47 -9.08 8.08
C ALA A 96 -3.00 -9.90 6.87
N TYR A 97 -3.20 -9.41 5.65
CA TYR A 97 -2.73 -10.11 4.44
C TYR A 97 -1.20 -10.18 4.34
N VAL A 98 -0.49 -9.13 4.75
CA VAL A 98 0.97 -9.15 4.86
C VAL A 98 1.40 -10.25 5.85
N TYR A 99 0.79 -10.29 7.03
CA TYR A 99 1.10 -11.29 8.04
C TYR A 99 0.72 -12.72 7.60
N CYS A 100 -0.40 -12.89 6.91
CA CYS A 100 -0.76 -14.15 6.25
C CYS A 100 0.30 -14.60 5.24
N ALA A 101 0.85 -13.67 4.45
CA ALA A 101 1.86 -14.00 3.45
C ALA A 101 3.18 -14.47 4.08
N ILE A 102 3.55 -13.92 5.25
CA ILE A 102 4.73 -14.32 6.01
C ILE A 102 4.52 -15.70 6.65
N TYR A 103 3.42 -15.89 7.39
CA TYR A 103 3.25 -17.03 8.30
C TYR A 103 2.24 -18.09 7.87
N GLY A 104 1.50 -17.87 6.79
CA GLY A 104 0.49 -18.79 6.30
C GLY A 104 -0.70 -19.02 7.25
N LYS A 105 -0.94 -18.12 8.21
CA LYS A 105 -2.05 -18.23 9.17
C LYS A 105 -3.37 -17.74 8.57
N ASN A 106 -4.50 -18.13 9.19
CA ASN A 106 -5.83 -17.64 8.80
C ASN A 106 -5.99 -16.12 9.05
N PHE A 107 -7.06 -15.54 8.50
CA PHE A 107 -7.30 -14.11 8.55
C PHE A 107 -7.34 -13.54 9.98
N CYS A 108 -8.19 -14.09 10.86
CA CYS A 108 -8.43 -13.52 12.19
C CYS A 108 -7.17 -13.57 13.07
N THR A 109 -6.42 -14.67 13.04
CA THR A 109 -5.15 -14.78 13.75
C THR A 109 -4.13 -13.78 13.22
N SER A 110 -4.03 -13.64 11.89
CA SER A 110 -3.09 -12.71 11.25
C SER A 110 -3.45 -11.25 11.51
N ALA A 111 -4.74 -10.91 11.49
CA ALA A 111 -5.24 -9.59 11.85
C ALA A 111 -4.92 -9.25 13.30
N LYS A 112 -5.18 -10.15 14.24
CA LYS A 112 -4.87 -9.93 15.66
C LYS A 112 -3.37 -9.72 15.90
N ASN A 113 -2.53 -10.57 15.33
CA ASN A 113 -1.09 -10.54 15.58
C ASN A 113 -0.43 -9.32 14.91
N SER A 114 -0.75 -9.05 13.65
CA SER A 114 -0.24 -7.85 12.95
C SER A 114 -0.70 -6.57 13.63
N PHE A 115 -1.98 -6.46 14.00
CA PHE A 115 -2.48 -5.29 14.72
C PHE A 115 -1.79 -5.10 16.07
N SER A 116 -1.62 -6.18 16.85
CA SER A 116 -0.92 -6.11 18.14
C SER A 116 0.55 -5.70 18.00
N LEU A 117 1.26 -6.19 16.98
CA LEU A 117 2.63 -5.78 16.66
C LEU A 117 2.71 -4.29 16.29
N LEU A 118 1.80 -3.81 15.45
CA LEU A 118 1.77 -2.43 15.00
C LEU A 118 1.40 -1.47 16.14
N MET A 119 0.45 -1.83 16.99
CA MET A 119 0.05 -1.01 18.14
C MET A 119 1.18 -0.86 19.16
N ARG A 120 1.96 -1.91 19.40
CA ARG A 120 3.16 -1.84 20.26
C ARG A 120 4.25 -0.91 19.71
N ASN A 121 4.24 -0.69 18.40
CA ASN A 121 5.22 0.13 17.68
C ASN A 121 4.57 1.34 16.97
N MET A 122 3.45 1.85 17.50
CA MET A 122 2.61 2.85 16.81
C MET A 122 3.36 4.12 16.40
N ALA A 123 4.28 4.60 17.24
CA ALA A 123 5.10 5.77 16.91
C ALA A 123 5.94 5.54 15.64
N ARG A 124 6.57 4.37 15.51
CA ARG A 124 7.36 4.00 14.32
C ARG A 124 6.46 3.84 13.10
N VAL A 125 5.29 3.22 13.27
CA VAL A 125 4.28 3.06 12.21
C VAL A 125 3.87 4.43 11.66
N MET A 126 3.52 5.38 12.53
CA MET A 126 3.08 6.72 12.12
C MET A 126 4.17 7.48 11.36
N VAL A 127 5.42 7.43 11.83
CA VAL A 127 6.54 8.11 11.15
C VAL A 127 6.76 7.50 9.77
N LEU A 128 6.80 6.17 9.69
CA LEU A 128 6.99 5.47 8.41
C LEU A 128 5.87 5.79 7.42
N ASP A 129 4.61 5.72 7.85
CA ASP A 129 3.43 5.99 7.03
C ASP A 129 3.50 7.41 6.44
N LYS A 130 3.77 8.42 7.27
CA LYS A 130 3.88 9.82 6.82
C LYS A 130 5.04 10.07 5.87
N VAL A 131 6.21 9.51 6.15
CA VAL A 131 7.39 9.66 5.30
C VAL A 131 7.17 8.95 3.96
N THR A 132 6.61 7.74 3.99
CA THR A 132 6.33 6.93 2.79
C THR A 132 5.30 7.61 1.92
N ASP A 133 4.18 8.07 2.48
CA ASP A 133 3.15 8.79 1.74
C ASP A 133 3.71 10.04 1.05
N PHE A 134 4.53 10.82 1.75
CA PHE A 134 5.15 12.02 1.20
C PHE A 134 6.12 11.71 0.05
N LEU A 135 7.02 10.75 0.25
CA LEU A 135 8.01 10.37 -0.76
C LEU A 135 7.35 9.77 -2.01
N LEU A 136 6.39 8.87 -1.84
CA LEU A 136 5.67 8.26 -2.96
C LEU A 136 4.78 9.30 -3.66
N PHE A 137 4.22 10.28 -2.95
CA PHE A 137 3.48 11.39 -3.55
C PHE A 137 4.38 12.26 -4.44
N ILE A 138 5.55 12.67 -3.95
CA ILE A 138 6.52 13.44 -4.75
C ILE A 138 6.92 12.64 -5.99
N GLY A 139 7.24 11.36 -5.84
CA GLY A 139 7.58 10.49 -6.98
C GLY A 139 6.48 10.46 -8.04
N LYS A 140 5.21 10.33 -7.62
CA LYS A 140 4.05 10.36 -8.55
C LYS A 140 3.98 11.69 -9.29
N MET A 141 4.09 12.81 -8.57
CA MET A 141 3.98 14.15 -9.14
C MET A 141 5.13 14.48 -10.10
N VAL A 142 6.36 14.05 -9.80
CA VAL A 142 7.53 14.24 -10.68
C VAL A 142 7.33 13.47 -11.99
N VAL A 143 6.96 12.19 -11.93
CA VAL A 143 6.72 11.38 -13.14
C VAL A 143 5.60 11.99 -13.98
N THR A 144 4.47 12.32 -13.37
CA THR A 144 3.35 12.93 -14.09
C THR A 144 3.73 14.29 -14.67
N GLY A 145 4.42 15.14 -13.91
CA GLY A 145 4.87 16.47 -14.36
C GLY A 145 5.83 16.42 -15.54
N LEU A 146 6.85 15.55 -15.49
CA LEU A 146 7.81 15.39 -16.58
C LEU A 146 7.13 14.93 -17.88
N ILE A 147 6.25 13.94 -17.80
CA ILE A 147 5.51 13.46 -18.98
C ILE A 147 4.53 14.52 -19.50
N SER A 148 3.89 15.29 -18.61
CA SER A 148 2.99 16.39 -18.99
C SER A 148 3.74 17.48 -19.76
N ILE A 149 4.94 17.84 -19.28
CA ILE A 149 5.81 18.84 -19.92
C ILE A 149 6.30 18.33 -21.28
N LEU A 150 6.73 17.07 -21.38
CA LEU A 150 7.14 16.47 -22.66
C LEU A 150 5.98 16.39 -23.65
N ALA A 151 4.79 16.01 -23.19
CA ALA A 151 3.59 16.01 -24.01
C ALA A 151 3.26 17.44 -24.50
N PHE A 152 3.36 18.44 -23.62
CA PHE A 152 3.15 19.83 -24.02
C PHE A 152 4.13 20.27 -25.11
N MET A 153 5.45 20.05 -24.93
CA MET A 153 6.45 20.40 -25.94
C MET A 153 6.26 19.67 -27.28
N ALA A 154 5.83 18.41 -27.23
CA ALA A 154 5.54 17.61 -28.42
C ALA A 154 4.36 18.16 -29.22
N PHE A 155 3.26 18.50 -28.54
CA PHE A 155 2.03 18.98 -29.20
C PHE A 155 2.04 20.50 -29.46
N SER A 156 2.84 21.29 -28.75
CA SER A 156 3.07 22.72 -29.05
C SER A 156 3.95 22.91 -30.30
N GLY A 157 4.73 21.88 -30.66
CA GLY A 157 5.62 21.90 -31.81
C GLY A 157 7.00 22.50 -31.54
N GLU A 158 7.40 22.59 -30.28
CA GLU A 158 8.75 23.02 -29.89
C GLU A 158 9.82 21.96 -30.18
N ILE A 159 9.42 20.71 -30.41
CA ILE A 159 10.32 19.61 -30.78
C ILE A 159 10.36 19.45 -32.31
N PRO A 160 11.46 19.81 -32.98
CA PRO A 160 11.59 19.66 -34.44
C PRO A 160 11.54 18.17 -34.83
N GLY A 161 10.79 17.86 -35.90
CA GLY A 161 10.60 16.51 -36.43
C GLY A 161 9.44 15.71 -35.81
N LEU A 162 9.02 16.03 -34.57
CA LEU A 162 7.91 15.32 -33.92
C LEU A 162 6.54 15.85 -34.36
N ARG A 163 6.45 17.16 -34.66
CA ARG A 163 5.21 17.80 -35.13
C ARG A 163 4.71 17.25 -36.46
N GLU A 164 5.62 16.85 -37.36
CA GLU A 164 5.25 16.29 -38.67
C GLU A 164 4.71 14.85 -38.58
N GLN A 165 5.04 14.13 -37.51
CA GLN A 165 4.56 12.78 -37.25
C GLN A 165 3.24 12.76 -36.47
N LEU A 166 2.86 13.88 -35.87
CA LEU A 166 1.66 14.00 -35.04
C LEU A 166 0.47 14.51 -35.86
N PRO A 167 -0.74 13.97 -35.64
CA PRO A 167 -1.93 14.45 -36.33
C PRO A 167 -2.18 15.92 -36.00
N HIS A 168 -2.48 16.71 -37.04
CA HIS A 168 -2.88 18.11 -36.88
C HIS A 168 -4.15 18.18 -36.03
N THR A 169 -3.97 18.60 -34.78
CA THR A 169 -5.05 18.76 -33.81
C THR A 169 -5.31 20.25 -33.61
N ASN A 170 -6.55 20.69 -33.85
CA ASN A 170 -6.95 22.08 -33.60
C ASN A 170 -6.85 22.47 -32.11
N TYR A 171 -6.91 21.47 -31.22
CA TYR A 171 -6.81 21.63 -29.77
C TYR A 171 -5.67 20.77 -29.21
N TYR A 172 -4.44 21.28 -29.28
CA TYR A 172 -3.23 20.60 -28.80
C TYR A 172 -3.25 20.31 -27.29
N LEU A 173 -4.04 21.05 -26.49
CA LEU A 173 -4.19 20.81 -25.05
C LEU A 173 -4.99 19.55 -24.72
N THR A 174 -5.92 19.13 -25.57
CA THR A 174 -6.76 17.94 -25.35
C THR A 174 -5.92 16.66 -25.19
N PRO A 175 -5.01 16.31 -26.13
CA PRO A 175 -4.16 15.14 -25.97
C PRO A 175 -3.21 15.29 -24.78
N VAL A 176 -2.72 16.49 -24.47
CA VAL A 176 -1.85 16.73 -23.30
C VAL A 176 -2.59 16.43 -21.99
N ILE A 177 -3.81 16.94 -21.81
CA ILE A 177 -4.63 16.66 -20.60
C ILE A 177 -4.90 15.16 -20.48
N LEU A 178 -5.26 14.50 -21.58
CA LEU A 178 -5.51 13.06 -21.59
C LEU A 178 -4.26 12.27 -21.19
N ILE A 179 -3.10 12.57 -21.77
CA ILE A 179 -1.82 11.94 -21.45
C ILE A 179 -1.46 12.16 -19.97
N THR A 180 -1.64 13.37 -19.45
CA THR A 180 -1.39 13.69 -18.04
C THR A 180 -2.25 12.84 -17.10
N ILE A 181 -3.56 12.74 -17.37
CA ILE A 181 -4.49 11.95 -16.56
C ILE A 181 -4.11 10.47 -16.59
N VAL A 182 -3.88 9.91 -17.79
CA VAL A 182 -3.48 8.51 -17.96
C VAL A 182 -2.16 8.22 -17.25
N THR A 183 -1.17 9.11 -17.40
CA THR A 183 0.14 8.99 -16.74
C THR A 183 0.00 9.00 -15.23
N TYR A 184 -0.87 9.85 -14.66
CA TYR A 184 -1.12 9.86 -13.22
C TYR A 184 -1.66 8.52 -12.71
N PHE A 185 -2.59 7.88 -13.44
CA PHE A 185 -3.11 6.56 -13.07
C PHE A 185 -2.04 5.46 -13.19
N ILE A 186 -1.25 5.45 -14.27
CA ILE A 186 -0.17 4.48 -14.46
C ILE A 186 0.88 4.64 -13.36
N SER A 187 1.30 5.87 -13.09
CA SER A 187 2.24 6.21 -12.02
C SER A 187 1.69 5.75 -10.66
N SER A 188 0.43 6.06 -10.36
CA SER A 188 -0.23 5.62 -9.11
C SER A 188 -0.26 4.10 -8.97
N ALA A 189 -0.54 3.36 -10.04
CA ALA A 189 -0.53 1.90 -10.03
C ALA A 189 0.88 1.35 -9.77
N PHE A 190 1.91 1.92 -10.40
CA PHE A 190 3.30 1.52 -10.19
C PHE A 190 3.76 1.78 -8.75
N PHE A 191 3.53 2.99 -8.23
CA PHE A 191 3.91 3.35 -6.86
C PHE A 191 3.14 2.56 -5.79
N SER A 192 1.95 2.01 -6.09
CA SER A 192 1.24 1.11 -5.16
C SER A 192 2.04 -0.16 -4.82
N VAL A 193 2.90 -0.63 -5.74
CA VAL A 193 3.78 -1.78 -5.51
C VAL A 193 4.82 -1.44 -4.43
N TYR A 194 5.38 -0.23 -4.48
CA TYR A 194 6.33 0.26 -3.48
C TYR A 194 5.68 0.42 -2.12
N GLU A 195 4.46 0.95 -2.06
CA GLU A 195 3.69 1.07 -0.82
C GLU A 195 3.54 -0.30 -0.12
N ILE A 196 3.17 -1.34 -0.86
CA ILE A 196 3.06 -2.71 -0.33
C ILE A 196 4.43 -3.26 0.08
N GLY A 197 5.49 -2.95 -0.67
CA GLY A 197 6.86 -3.33 -0.35
C GLY A 197 7.31 -2.74 0.99
N VAL A 198 7.15 -1.43 1.17
CA VAL A 198 7.52 -0.73 2.41
C VAL A 198 6.77 -1.31 3.61
N ASP A 199 5.44 -1.45 3.51
CA ASP A 199 4.63 -2.06 4.57
C ASP A 199 5.09 -3.47 4.94
N THR A 200 5.38 -4.30 3.93
CA THR A 200 5.79 -5.68 4.15
C THR A 200 7.14 -5.75 4.83
N LEU A 201 8.12 -5.00 4.33
CA LEU A 201 9.47 -4.96 4.89
C LEU A 201 9.44 -4.38 6.30
N PHE A 202 8.65 -3.35 6.56
CA PHE A 202 8.50 -2.76 7.87
C PHE A 202 7.86 -3.72 8.88
N LEU A 203 6.81 -4.44 8.48
CA LEU A 203 6.21 -5.45 9.33
C LEU A 203 7.18 -6.59 9.63
N CYS A 204 7.96 -7.05 8.64
CA CYS A 204 9.02 -8.02 8.87
C CYS A 204 10.09 -7.48 9.82
N PHE A 205 10.47 -6.22 9.66
CA PHE A 205 11.42 -5.52 10.53
C PHE A 205 10.96 -5.43 11.98
N LEU A 206 9.70 -5.06 12.22
CA LEU A 206 9.15 -5.03 13.58
C LEU A 206 9.18 -6.42 14.21
N GLU A 207 8.84 -7.45 13.44
CA GLU A 207 8.81 -8.82 13.90
C GLU A 207 10.22 -9.37 14.17
N ASP A 208 11.19 -9.03 13.32
CA ASP A 208 12.61 -9.34 13.49
C ASP A 208 13.15 -8.71 14.79
N CYS A 209 12.75 -7.47 15.06
CA CYS A 209 13.11 -6.81 16.31
C CYS A 209 12.54 -7.46 17.57
N GLU A 210 11.37 -8.09 17.50
CA GLU A 210 10.75 -8.74 18.66
C GLU A 210 11.20 -10.18 18.86
N ARG A 211 11.48 -10.90 17.78
CA ARG A 211 11.82 -12.32 17.83
C ARG A 211 13.30 -12.59 17.97
N ASN A 212 14.13 -11.72 17.42
CA ASN A 212 15.57 -11.93 17.33
C ASN A 212 16.32 -11.00 18.29
N ASP A 213 17.43 -11.51 18.83
CA ASP A 213 18.27 -10.85 19.82
C ASP A 213 19.73 -10.69 19.35
N GLY A 214 20.02 -11.11 18.12
CA GLY A 214 21.36 -11.07 17.53
C GLY A 214 22.27 -12.20 17.98
N SER A 215 21.77 -13.19 18.73
CA SER A 215 22.52 -14.40 19.05
C SER A 215 22.67 -15.32 17.83
N GLU A 216 23.59 -16.28 17.88
CA GLU A 216 23.73 -17.31 16.83
C GLU A 216 22.44 -18.10 16.59
N GLN A 217 21.66 -18.31 17.65
CA GLN A 217 20.39 -19.04 17.56
C GLN A 217 19.26 -18.19 16.98
N LYS A 218 19.33 -16.86 17.14
CA LYS A 218 18.31 -15.91 16.71
C LYS A 218 18.94 -14.63 16.12
N PRO A 219 19.55 -14.74 14.93
CA PRO A 219 20.14 -13.58 14.27
C PRO A 219 19.08 -12.58 13.83
N TYR A 220 19.46 -11.31 13.75
CA TYR A 220 18.74 -10.33 12.95
C TYR A 220 18.90 -10.61 11.45
N PHE A 221 17.79 -10.52 10.72
CA PHE A 221 17.74 -10.66 9.26
C PHE A 221 17.76 -9.31 8.55
N MET A 222 17.49 -8.22 9.28
CA MET A 222 17.53 -6.86 8.75
C MET A 222 18.88 -6.50 8.15
N SER A 223 18.90 -5.53 7.22
CA SER A 223 20.14 -5.11 6.57
C SER A 223 21.15 -4.53 7.56
N LYS A 224 22.45 -4.64 7.20
CA LYS A 224 23.56 -4.08 8.01
C LYS A 224 23.40 -2.58 8.27
N ASP A 225 22.92 -1.83 7.28
CA ASP A 225 22.64 -0.40 7.43
C ASP A 225 21.55 -0.14 8.47
N LEU A 226 20.47 -0.94 8.46
CA LEU A 226 19.38 -0.79 9.41
C LEU A 226 19.80 -1.21 10.82
N MET A 227 20.59 -2.28 10.95
CA MET A 227 21.25 -2.67 12.20
C MET A 227 22.09 -1.52 12.77
N LYS A 228 22.93 -0.90 11.94
CA LYS A 228 23.77 0.23 12.33
C LYS A 228 22.96 1.44 12.78
N ILE A 229 21.89 1.80 12.05
CA ILE A 229 20.99 2.91 12.42
C ILE A 229 20.32 2.67 13.77
N LEU A 230 19.98 1.40 14.07
CA LEU A 230 19.31 1.02 15.31
C LEU A 230 20.27 0.62 16.44
N GLN A 231 21.58 0.70 16.20
CA GLN A 231 22.61 0.25 17.14
C GLN A 231 22.40 -1.20 17.59
N LYS A 232 21.99 -2.06 16.64
CA LYS A 232 21.87 -3.50 16.81
C LYS A 232 23.00 -4.20 16.06
N GLU A 233 23.40 -5.36 16.53
CA GLU A 233 24.41 -6.18 15.87
C GLU A 233 24.13 -7.68 16.08
N ASN A 234 24.53 -8.48 15.09
CA ASN A 234 24.63 -9.91 15.25
C ASN A 234 25.96 -10.23 15.95
N LYS A 235 25.89 -10.94 17.08
CA LYS A 235 27.00 -11.17 18.01
C LYS A 235 27.95 -12.31 17.59
N PHE A 236 27.79 -12.79 16.36
CA PHE A 236 28.60 -13.85 15.78
C PHE A 236 29.29 -13.33 14.53
N LYS A 237 30.50 -13.83 14.28
CA LYS A 237 31.27 -13.40 13.11
C LYS A 237 30.59 -13.95 11.87
N GLU A 238 30.15 -13.06 10.99
CA GLU A 238 29.85 -13.40 9.60
C GLU A 238 31.13 -13.96 8.98
N GLY A 239 31.14 -15.26 8.65
CA GLY A 239 32.21 -15.90 7.90
C GLY A 239 32.14 -15.55 6.41
#